data_AF-I0HW28-F1
#
_entry.id   AF-I0HW28-F1
#
_cell.length_a   1.000
_cell.length_b   1.000
_cell.length_c   1.000
_cell.angle_alpha   90.00
_cell.angle_beta   90.00
_cell.angle_gamma   90.00
#
_symmetry.space_group_name_H-M   'P 1'
#
loop_
_entity.id
_entity.type
_entity.pdbx_description
1 polymer ?
#
loop_
_entity_poly.entity_id
_entity_poly.type
_entity_poly.pdbx_seq_one_letter_code
_entity_poly.pdbx_strand_id
1 'polypeptide(L)'
;MGLCPGTKITGGKVMSGKTRPTANRAAQALRLAAAALRTSQSALGAYYRRLCARMDKAKAVTAAAHKLARLIYSLLSKGQEYTDQGQAYYEERYRQRVLHNLRRKA
;
A
#
# COMPACT_ATOMS: atom_id res chain seq x y z
N MET A 1 6.87 11.01 -7.26
CA MET A 1 6.16 9.76 -7.63
C MET A 1 4.64 9.90 -7.72
N GLY A 2 3.94 10.84 -7.06
CA GLY A 2 2.46 10.92 -7.21
C GLY A 2 1.73 9.61 -6.81
N LEU A 3 2.25 8.92 -5.79
CA LEU A 3 1.69 7.67 -5.24
C LEU A 3 1.06 7.88 -3.86
N CYS A 4 1.23 9.06 -3.28
CA CYS A 4 0.69 9.46 -1.99
C CYS A 4 -0.23 10.69 -2.19
N PRO A 5 -1.30 10.80 -1.38
CA PRO A 5 -2.18 11.96 -1.40
C PRO A 5 -1.40 13.24 -1.04
N GLY A 6 -1.84 14.36 -1.60
CA GLY A 6 -1.31 15.67 -1.23
C GLY A 6 -1.77 16.11 0.14
N THR A 7 -1.05 17.06 0.74
CA THR A 7 -1.36 17.66 2.05
C THR A 7 -1.43 19.18 1.91
N LYS A 8 -2.29 19.70 1.03
CA LYS A 8 -2.43 21.16 0.86
C LYS A 8 -3.22 21.72 2.05
N ILE A 9 -2.52 22.33 2.99
CA ILE A 9 -3.07 22.92 4.22
C ILE A 9 -2.73 24.41 4.25
N THR A 10 -3.71 25.25 4.60
CA THR A 10 -3.54 26.70 4.74
C THR A 10 -4.38 27.20 5.90
N GLY A 11 -3.80 28.01 6.79
CA GLY A 11 -4.49 28.50 8.00
C GLY A 11 -5.04 27.39 8.90
N GLY A 12 -4.36 26.23 8.97
CA GLY A 12 -4.84 25.05 9.73
C GLY A 12 -5.95 24.23 9.06
N LYS A 13 -6.47 24.66 7.90
CA LYS A 13 -7.53 23.95 7.18
C LYS A 13 -6.98 23.14 6.00
N VAL A 14 -7.47 21.90 5.86
CA VAL A 14 -7.16 21.04 4.70
C VAL A 14 -7.90 21.58 3.48
N MET A 15 -7.15 22.08 2.49
CA MET A 15 -7.72 22.61 1.25
C MET A 15 -7.85 21.54 0.16
N SER A 16 -6.90 20.60 0.08
CA SER A 16 -6.95 19.50 -0.89
C SER A 16 -6.07 18.33 -0.48
N GLY A 17 -6.63 17.13 -0.58
CA GLY A 17 -5.93 15.84 -0.43
C GLY A 17 -5.57 15.18 -1.76
N LYS A 18 -5.84 15.83 -2.90
CA LYS A 18 -5.67 15.21 -4.23
C LYS A 18 -4.21 14.88 -4.48
N THR A 19 -3.97 13.69 -5.02
CA THR A 19 -2.65 13.28 -5.49
C THR A 19 -2.27 14.15 -6.68
N ARG A 20 -1.05 14.70 -6.69
CA ARG A 20 -0.57 15.52 -7.82
C ARG A 20 -0.43 14.64 -9.07
N PRO A 21 -0.93 15.08 -10.24
CA PRO A 21 -0.61 14.44 -11.51
C PRO A 21 0.90 14.42 -11.73
N THR A 22 1.46 13.30 -12.19
CA THR A 22 2.90 13.20 -12.49
C THR A 22 3.13 12.31 -13.69
N ALA A 23 3.99 12.74 -14.62
CA ALA A 23 4.49 11.93 -15.74
C ALA A 23 5.65 10.99 -15.35
N ASN A 24 5.75 10.62 -14.07
CA ASN A 24 6.89 9.85 -13.56
C ASN A 24 6.78 8.37 -13.98
N ARG A 25 7.74 7.90 -14.79
CA ARG A 25 7.80 6.52 -15.32
C ARG A 25 7.86 5.47 -14.21
N ALA A 26 8.63 5.69 -13.16
CA ALA A 26 8.71 4.76 -12.04
C ALA A 26 7.37 4.64 -11.30
N ALA A 27 6.61 5.73 -11.18
CA ALA A 27 5.27 5.65 -10.61
C ALA A 27 4.32 4.81 -11.46
N GLN A 28 4.41 4.91 -12.79
CA GLN A 28 3.63 4.07 -13.71
C GLN A 28 4.03 2.60 -13.58
N ALA A 29 5.33 2.29 -13.60
CA ALA A 29 5.85 0.94 -13.42
C ALA A 29 5.39 0.32 -12.08
N LEU A 30 5.42 1.09 -11.00
CA LEU A 30 4.95 0.63 -9.68
C LEU A 30 3.44 0.36 -9.64
N ARG A 31 2.62 1.15 -10.36
CA ARG A 31 1.18 0.88 -10.48
C ARG A 31 0.91 -0.39 -11.30
N LEU A 32 1.66 -0.61 -12.37
CA LEU A 32 1.58 -1.85 -13.15
C LEU A 32 1.97 -3.07 -12.32
N ALA A 33 3.10 -3.00 -11.59
CA ALA A 33 3.52 -4.05 -10.68
C ALA A 33 2.47 -4.30 -9.58
N ALA A 34 1.90 -3.24 -9.01
CA ALA A 34 0.84 -3.36 -8.01
C ALA A 34 -0.43 -4.03 -8.57
N ALA A 35 -0.80 -3.78 -9.83
CA ALA A 35 -1.93 -4.44 -10.47
C ALA A 35 -1.68 -5.94 -10.67
N ALA A 36 -0.44 -6.33 -10.99
CA ALA A 36 -0.04 -7.74 -11.13
C ALA A 36 -0.11 -8.52 -9.81
N LEU A 37 -0.08 -7.86 -8.65
CA LEU A 37 -0.24 -8.50 -7.34
C LEU A 37 -1.60 -9.18 -7.14
N ARG A 38 -2.59 -8.93 -8.00
CA ARG A 38 -3.92 -9.54 -7.92
C ARG A 38 -3.87 -11.06 -7.82
N THR A 39 -3.04 -11.70 -8.64
CA THR A 39 -2.91 -13.17 -8.73
C THR A 39 -1.73 -13.73 -7.94
N SER A 40 -0.88 -12.87 -7.39
CA SER A 40 0.30 -13.29 -6.62
C SER A 40 -0.10 -13.91 -5.27
N GLN A 41 0.52 -15.04 -4.94
CA GLN A 41 0.37 -15.76 -3.65
C GLN A 41 1.35 -15.25 -2.57
N SER A 42 1.79 -13.99 -2.70
CA SER A 42 2.71 -13.32 -1.77
C SER A 42 1.97 -12.62 -0.62
N ALA A 43 2.70 -12.21 0.43
CA ALA A 43 2.16 -11.32 1.46
C ALA A 43 1.64 -10.00 0.86
N LEU A 44 2.28 -9.52 -0.21
CA LEU A 44 1.88 -8.30 -0.92
C LEU A 44 0.60 -8.50 -1.75
N GLY A 45 0.43 -9.67 -2.38
CA GLY A 45 -0.81 -10.05 -3.05
C GLY A 45 -1.99 -10.12 -2.08
N ALA A 46 -1.79 -10.74 -0.92
CA ALA A 46 -2.78 -10.79 0.16
C ALA A 46 -3.14 -9.41 0.72
N TYR A 47 -2.16 -8.49 0.79
CA TYR A 47 -2.41 -7.08 1.10
C TYR A 47 -3.26 -6.37 0.05
N TYR A 48 -2.92 -6.54 -1.23
CA TYR A 48 -3.65 -5.90 -2.33
C TYR A 48 -5.10 -6.38 -2.39
N ARG A 49 -5.36 -7.69 -2.29
CA ARG A 49 -6.73 -8.24 -2.30
C ARG A 49 -7.58 -7.69 -1.15
N ARG A 50 -7.01 -7.53 0.05
CA ARG A 50 -7.71 -6.89 1.17
C ARG A 50 -7.99 -5.42 0.95
N LEU A 51 -7.09 -4.69 0.30
CA LEU A 51 -7.39 -3.31 -0.08
C LEU A 51 -8.56 -3.27 -1.07
N CYS A 52 -8.57 -4.13 -2.09
CA CYS A 52 -9.68 -4.20 -3.04
C CYS A 52 -11.03 -4.55 -2.38
N ALA A 53 -11.03 -5.36 -1.32
CA ALA A 53 -12.25 -5.65 -0.56
C ALA A 53 -12.76 -4.44 0.26
N ARG A 54 -11.86 -3.51 0.62
CA ARG A 54 -12.20 -2.35 1.46
C ARG A 54 -12.46 -1.06 0.67
N MET A 55 -11.90 -0.93 -0.53
CA MET A 55 -11.96 0.31 -1.31
C MET A 55 -11.86 0.04 -2.82
N ASP A 56 -12.20 1.07 -3.61
CA ASP A 56 -12.13 1.03 -5.08
C ASP A 56 -10.78 0.52 -5.59
N LYS A 57 -10.82 -0.27 -6.68
CA LYS A 57 -9.63 -0.91 -7.27
C LYS A 57 -8.53 0.11 -7.60
N ALA A 58 -8.88 1.26 -8.17
CA ALA A 58 -7.89 2.30 -8.50
C ALA A 58 -7.17 2.87 -7.26
N LYS A 59 -7.90 3.04 -6.15
CA LYS A 59 -7.33 3.46 -4.86
C LYS A 59 -6.45 2.35 -4.28
N ALA A 60 -6.89 1.10 -4.35
CA ALA A 60 -6.12 -0.06 -3.90
C ALA A 60 -4.79 -0.20 -4.66
N VAL A 61 -4.79 -0.06 -5.99
CA VAL A 61 -3.56 -0.09 -6.81
C VAL A 61 -2.59 1.00 -6.39
N THR A 62 -3.08 2.23 -6.20
CA THR A 62 -2.22 3.35 -5.79
C THR A 62 -1.62 3.13 -4.41
N ALA A 63 -2.42 2.63 -3.46
CA ALA A 63 -1.94 2.31 -2.11
C ALA A 63 -0.93 1.14 -2.10
N ALA A 64 -1.14 0.12 -2.92
CA ALA A 64 -0.18 -0.98 -3.10
C ALA A 64 1.12 -0.51 -3.76
N ALA A 65 1.03 0.33 -4.80
CA ALA A 65 2.19 0.95 -5.44
C ALA A 65 3.00 1.82 -4.45
N HIS A 66 2.33 2.56 -3.57
CA HIS A 66 3.02 3.30 -2.51
C HIS A 66 3.77 2.38 -1.53
N LYS A 67 3.17 1.24 -1.16
CA LYS A 67 3.82 0.25 -0.30
C LYS A 67 5.04 -0.37 -0.98
N LEU A 68 4.95 -0.68 -2.28
CA LEU A 68 6.09 -1.14 -3.09
C LEU A 68 7.20 -0.10 -3.13
N ALA A 69 6.86 1.18 -3.36
CA ALA A 69 7.84 2.26 -3.37
C ALA A 69 8.62 2.35 -2.05
N ARG A 70 7.92 2.23 -0.91
CA ARG A 70 8.56 2.26 0.42
C ARG A 70 9.46 1.05 0.67
N LEU A 71 9.05 -0.13 0.18
CA LEU A 71 9.88 -1.33 0.26
C LEU A 71 11.14 -1.14 -0.57
N ILE A 72 11.01 -0.82 -1.87
CA ILE A 72 12.15 -0.60 -2.76
C ILE A 72 13.10 0.46 -2.20
N TYR A 73 12.58 1.58 -1.69
CA TYR A 73 13.40 2.58 -1.03
C TYR A 73 14.16 2.01 0.16
N SER A 74 13.52 1.20 1.01
CA SER A 74 14.19 0.59 2.17
C SER A 74 15.24 -0.43 1.75
N LEU A 75 14.96 -1.25 0.73
CA LEU A 75 15.91 -2.22 0.18
C LEU A 75 17.16 -1.51 -0.37
N LEU A 76 16.97 -0.46 -1.16
CA LEU A 76 18.07 0.29 -1.78
C LEU A 76 18.84 1.16 -0.79
N SER A 77 18.15 1.84 0.13
CA SER A 77 18.80 2.79 1.05
C SER A 77 19.41 2.12 2.28
N LYS A 78 18.88 0.97 2.71
CA LYS A 78 19.36 0.27 3.91
C LYS A 78 20.05 -1.06 3.61
N GLY A 79 20.14 -1.47 2.34
CA GLY A 79 20.73 -2.76 1.94
C GLY A 79 20.00 -3.97 2.51
N GLN A 80 18.72 -3.83 2.88
CA GLN A 80 17.95 -4.94 3.42
C GLN A 80 17.54 -5.89 2.29
N GLU A 81 17.54 -7.19 2.56
CA GLU A 81 16.99 -8.18 1.65
C GLU A 81 15.46 -8.24 1.74
N TYR A 82 14.81 -8.54 0.61
CA TYR A 82 13.38 -8.75 0.58
C TYR A 82 13.06 -10.22 0.87
N THR A 83 12.55 -10.49 2.08
CA THR A 83 12.03 -11.81 2.45
C THR A 83 10.50 -11.79 2.48
N ASP A 84 9.87 -12.49 1.54
CA ASP A 84 8.42 -12.68 1.57
C ASP A 84 8.05 -13.79 2.55
N GLN A 85 7.30 -13.42 3.59
CA GLN A 85 6.77 -14.36 4.59
C GLN A 85 5.57 -15.16 4.06
N GLY A 86 5.08 -14.83 2.86
CA GLY A 86 3.98 -15.50 2.20
C GLY A 86 2.60 -15.01 2.61
N GLN A 87 1.59 -15.45 1.87
CA GLN A 87 0.20 -15.04 2.06
C GLN A 87 -0.38 -15.47 3.42
N ALA A 88 -0.21 -16.73 3.81
CA ALA A 88 -0.81 -17.30 5.01
C ALA A 88 -0.35 -16.56 6.28
N TYR A 89 0.95 -16.30 6.39
CA TYR A 89 1.53 -15.51 7.49
C TYR A 89 0.89 -14.11 7.57
N TYR A 90 0.74 -13.44 6.43
CA TYR A 90 0.17 -12.10 6.38
C TYR A 90 -1.31 -12.06 6.78
N GLU A 91 -2.08 -13.08 6.40
CA GLU A 91 -3.50 -13.26 6.77
C GLU A 91 -3.67 -13.54 8.26
N GLU A 92 -2.87 -14.43 8.83
CA GLU A 92 -2.90 -14.75 10.26
C GLU A 92 -2.57 -13.51 11.12
N ARG A 93 -1.50 -12.79 10.79
CA ARG A 93 -1.13 -11.52 11.45
C ARG A 93 -2.19 -10.42 11.30
N TYR A 94 -3.05 -10.52 10.30
CA TYR A 94 -4.19 -9.61 10.16
C TYR A 94 -5.36 -10.03 11.02
N ARG A 95 -5.71 -11.32 11.03
CA ARG A 95 -6.74 -11.88 11.91
C ARG A 95 -6.46 -11.52 13.37
N GLN A 96 -5.23 -11.72 13.83
CA GLN A 96 -4.80 -11.34 15.18
C GLN A 96 -5.01 -9.84 15.47
N ARG A 97 -4.68 -8.96 14.50
CA ARG A 97 -4.90 -7.51 14.63
C ARG A 97 -6.37 -7.14 14.72
N VAL A 98 -7.22 -7.79 13.91
CA VAL A 98 -8.67 -7.56 13.94
C VAL A 98 -9.24 -7.99 15.29
N LEU A 99 -8.89 -9.18 15.77
CA LEU A 99 -9.32 -9.68 17.09
C LEU A 99 -8.86 -8.77 18.23
N HIS A 100 -7.60 -8.34 18.20
CA HIS A 100 -7.08 -7.40 19.20
C HIS A 100 -7.85 -6.07 19.20
N ASN A 101 -8.15 -5.52 18.02
CA ASN A 101 -8.92 -4.28 17.91
C ASN A 101 -10.37 -4.43 18.36
N LEU A 102 -10.98 -5.60 18.13
CA LEU A 102 -12.33 -5.89 18.63
C LEU A 102 -12.34 -5.97 20.16
N ARG A 103 -11.38 -6.67 20.76
CA ARG A 103 -11.23 -6.75 22.24
C ARG A 103 -11.01 -5.40 22.90
N ARG A 104 -10.33 -4.46 22.22
CA ARG A 104 -10.12 -3.10 22.74
C ARG A 104 -11.34 -2.17 22.63
N LYS A 105 -12.32 -2.53 21.81
CA LYS A 105 -13.52 -1.72 21.56
C LYS A 105 -14.75 -2.19 22.33
N ALA A 106 -14.71 -3.42 22.84
CA ALA A 106 -15.65 -3.93 23.84
C ALA A 106 -15.26 -3.39 25.21
#